data_AF-A0A067FMX8-F1
#
_entry.id   AF-A0A067FMX8-F1
#
_cell.length_a   1.000
_cell.length_b   1.000
_cell.length_c   1.000
_cell.angle_alpha   90.00
_cell.angle_beta   90.00
_cell.angle_gamma   90.00
#
_symmetry.space_group_name_H-M   'P 1'
#
loop_
_entity.id
_entity.type
_entity.pdbx_description
1 polymer ?
#
loop_
_entity_poly.entity_id
_entity_poly.type
_entity_poly.pdbx_seq_one_letter_code
_entity_poly.pdbx_strand_id
1 'polypeptide(L)'
;MQAAENMALGKTQRGGPAAVMQSAAEANERAGFTSHSTATHIARDQGVTVSESTVADGNRIITEAIGDQVLAQYATPEVPTRASGAALGRDQSTIGEALEATALSAGDKAVDQRDAAAIYAAEARASATNEIKPGGIGSRAQSAATQNERTTFFSDKITISDVSGDATTKLSDDKPVTREDAEGIISPEIRNKPDMRTTPGGVASSMAAAARLNQSK
;
A
#
# COMPACT_ATOMS: atom_id res chain seq x y z
N MET A 1 -4.41 18.30 22.69
CA MET A 1 -5.68 18.97 23.04
C MET A 1 -5.55 19.97 24.18
N GLN A 2 -4.93 19.60 25.31
CA GLN A 2 -4.76 20.51 26.46
C GLN A 2 -4.00 21.80 26.13
N ALA A 3 -2.92 21.72 25.34
CA ALA A 3 -2.17 22.90 24.89
C ALA A 3 -3.01 23.88 24.05
N ALA A 4 -3.85 23.36 23.15
CA ALA A 4 -4.71 24.17 22.31
C ALA A 4 -5.83 24.86 23.12
N GLU A 5 -6.44 24.15 24.07
CA GLU A 5 -7.48 24.74 24.94
C GLU A 5 -6.90 25.78 25.90
N ASN A 6 -5.69 25.57 26.43
CA ASN A 6 -4.99 26.56 27.25
C ASN A 6 -4.58 27.81 26.45
N MET A 7 -4.18 27.67 25.18
CA MET A 7 -3.90 28.83 24.33
C MET A 7 -5.16 29.66 24.04
N ALA A 8 -6.31 29.01 23.86
CA ALA A 8 -7.56 29.69 23.54
C ALA A 8 -8.28 30.28 24.77
N LEU A 9 -8.26 29.58 25.90
CA LEU A 9 -9.12 29.88 27.06
C LEU A 9 -8.34 30.07 28.36
N GLY A 10 -7.00 30.02 28.31
CA GLY A 10 -6.09 30.25 29.45
C GLY A 10 -6.09 29.14 30.51
N LYS A 11 -7.02 28.19 30.43
CA LYS A 11 -7.13 27.03 31.32
C LYS A 11 -7.91 25.92 30.64
N THR A 12 -7.66 24.69 31.07
CA THR A 12 -8.45 23.52 30.68
C THR A 12 -9.85 23.68 31.24
N GLN A 13 -10.88 23.58 30.40
CA GLN A 13 -12.26 23.78 30.84
C GLN A 13 -12.83 22.46 31.37
N ARG A 14 -13.56 22.54 32.48
CA ARG A 14 -14.25 21.37 33.03
C ARG A 14 -15.35 20.96 32.05
N GLY A 15 -15.30 19.71 31.59
CA GLY A 15 -16.22 19.19 30.55
C GLY A 15 -15.89 19.65 29.12
N GLY A 16 -14.79 20.39 28.93
CA GLY A 16 -14.29 20.76 27.62
C GLY A 16 -13.59 19.61 26.89
N PRO A 17 -13.24 19.79 25.60
CA PRO A 17 -12.65 18.74 24.78
C PRO A 17 -11.40 18.09 25.38
N ALA A 18 -10.54 18.87 26.07
CA ALA A 18 -9.34 18.30 26.70
C ALA A 18 -9.67 17.48 27.95
N ALA A 19 -10.65 17.92 28.77
CA ALA A 19 -11.09 17.17 29.95
C ALA A 19 -11.79 15.84 29.57
N VAL A 20 -12.58 15.85 28.48
CA VAL A 20 -13.23 14.63 27.95
C VAL A 20 -12.19 13.64 27.44
N MET A 21 -11.17 14.11 26.70
CA MET A 21 -10.08 13.24 26.25
C MET A 21 -9.25 12.67 27.41
N GLN A 22 -8.98 13.46 28.46
CA GLN A 22 -8.30 12.94 29.66
C GLN A 22 -9.13 11.86 30.34
N SER A 23 -10.44 12.09 30.51
CA SER A 23 -11.35 11.10 31.10
C SER A 23 -11.43 9.81 30.29
N ALA A 24 -11.43 9.92 28.95
CA ALA A 24 -11.42 8.77 28.05
C ALA A 24 -10.09 8.00 28.12
N ALA A 25 -8.96 8.70 28.19
CA ALA A 25 -7.65 8.07 28.37
C ALA A 25 -7.56 7.32 29.70
N GLU A 26 -7.99 7.93 30.81
CA GLU A 26 -8.04 7.27 32.13
C GLU A 26 -8.97 6.05 32.14
N ALA A 27 -10.12 6.13 31.47
CA ALA A 27 -11.04 5.00 31.35
C ALA A 27 -10.41 3.85 30.57
N ASN A 28 -9.71 4.15 29.47
CA ASN A 28 -9.00 3.16 28.66
C ASN A 28 -7.86 2.49 29.45
N GLU A 29 -7.17 3.24 30.31
CA GLU A 29 -6.15 2.68 31.20
C GLU A 29 -6.74 1.77 32.27
N ARG A 30 -7.83 2.20 32.94
CA ARG A 30 -8.52 1.36 33.93
C ARG A 30 -9.08 0.08 33.31
N ALA A 31 -9.49 0.14 32.04
CA ALA A 31 -9.95 -1.02 31.28
C ALA A 31 -8.81 -1.88 30.71
N GLY A 32 -7.55 -1.45 30.87
CA GLY A 32 -6.36 -2.19 30.39
C GLY A 32 -6.12 -2.13 28.88
N PHE A 33 -6.82 -1.25 28.15
CA PHE A 33 -6.62 -1.08 26.70
C PHE A 33 -5.34 -0.33 26.37
N THR A 34 -4.81 0.47 27.31
CA THR A 34 -3.54 1.17 27.19
C THR A 34 -2.86 1.32 28.56
N SER A 35 -1.57 1.63 28.61
CA SER A 35 -0.84 1.94 29.85
C SER A 35 0.13 3.09 29.62
N HIS A 36 0.48 3.79 30.70
CA HIS A 36 1.51 4.83 30.71
C HIS A 36 2.90 4.35 30.22
N SER A 37 3.12 3.04 30.16
CA SER A 37 4.36 2.36 29.76
C SER A 37 4.26 1.60 28.44
N THR A 38 3.13 1.70 27.73
CA THR A 38 2.90 0.91 26.49
C THR A 38 3.78 1.41 25.33
N ALA A 39 4.15 2.69 25.32
CA ALA A 39 5.07 3.23 24.32
C ALA A 39 6.51 2.81 24.66
N THR A 40 7.27 2.37 23.65
CA THR A 40 8.71 2.15 23.80
C THR A 40 9.41 3.46 24.17
N HIS A 41 10.54 3.40 24.87
CA HIS A 41 11.31 4.60 25.23
C HIS A 41 11.62 5.49 24.01
N ILE A 42 11.90 4.87 22.85
CA ILE A 42 12.16 5.59 21.60
C ILE A 42 10.90 6.31 21.10
N ALA A 43 9.74 5.64 21.06
CA ALA A 43 8.49 6.29 20.64
C ALA A 43 8.03 7.39 21.62
N ARG A 44 8.36 7.24 22.92
CA ARG A 44 8.03 8.21 23.97
C ARG A 44 8.92 9.45 23.92
N ASP A 45 10.23 9.26 23.73
CA ASP A 45 11.23 10.32 23.89
C ASP A 45 11.64 10.95 22.55
N GLN A 46 11.67 10.18 21.46
CA GLN A 46 12.05 10.63 20.12
C GLN A 46 10.85 10.76 19.16
N GLY A 47 9.69 10.21 19.53
CA GLY A 47 8.44 10.36 18.79
C GLY A 47 8.28 9.38 17.61
N VAL A 48 7.06 9.32 17.10
CA VAL A 48 6.71 8.63 15.86
C VAL A 48 6.31 9.69 14.84
N THR A 49 6.96 9.69 13.68
CA THR A 49 6.72 10.68 12.64
C THR A 49 6.35 10.01 11.32
N VAL A 50 5.32 10.56 10.68
CA VAL A 50 5.02 10.31 9.27
C VAL A 50 5.28 11.63 8.55
N SER A 51 6.32 11.66 7.73
CA SER A 51 6.71 12.84 6.96
C SER A 51 6.55 12.58 5.48
N GLU A 52 6.12 13.61 4.77
CA GLU A 52 5.91 13.57 3.33
C GLU A 52 6.88 14.53 2.65
N SER A 53 7.54 14.08 1.58
CA SER A 53 8.41 14.92 0.76
C SER A 53 8.20 14.65 -0.73
N THR A 54 8.01 15.68 -1.53
CA THR A 54 7.94 15.55 -2.99
C THR A 54 9.34 15.61 -3.59
N VAL A 55 9.75 14.58 -4.33
CA VAL A 55 11.00 14.57 -5.11
C VAL A 55 10.78 15.16 -6.50
N ALA A 56 11.88 15.58 -7.14
CA ALA A 56 11.87 16.33 -8.40
C ALA A 56 11.06 15.70 -9.55
N ASP A 57 10.86 14.38 -9.52
CA ASP A 57 10.08 13.62 -10.52
C ASP A 57 8.56 13.66 -10.26
N GLY A 58 8.08 14.46 -9.29
CA GLY A 58 6.67 14.54 -8.89
C GLY A 58 6.23 13.39 -7.97
N ASN A 59 7.17 12.56 -7.52
CA ASN A 59 6.85 11.48 -6.60
C ASN A 59 6.70 12.00 -5.16
N ARG A 60 5.59 11.75 -4.45
CA ARG A 60 5.54 11.96 -2.99
C ARG A 60 6.18 10.76 -2.33
N ILE A 61 7.17 11.00 -1.49
CA ILE A 61 7.76 9.98 -0.63
C ILE A 61 7.13 10.16 0.73
N ILE A 62 6.38 9.15 1.17
CA ILE A 62 5.93 9.07 2.56
C ILE A 62 6.98 8.26 3.32
N THR A 63 7.51 8.86 4.37
CA THR A 63 8.51 8.28 5.26
C THR A 63 7.90 8.14 6.64
N GLU A 64 7.84 6.92 7.14
CA GLU A 64 7.39 6.59 8.49
C GLU A 64 8.63 6.24 9.33
N ALA A 65 8.79 6.90 10.47
CA ALA A 65 9.97 6.76 11.33
C ALA A 65 9.59 6.74 12.81
N ILE A 66 10.41 6.06 13.62
CA ILE A 66 10.39 6.13 15.08
C ILE A 66 11.76 6.64 15.52
N GLY A 67 11.78 7.84 16.11
CA GLY A 67 13.01 8.61 16.28
C GLY A 67 13.74 8.83 14.96
N ASP A 68 15.06 8.59 14.94
CA ASP A 68 15.90 8.76 13.74
C ASP A 68 15.86 7.55 12.78
N GLN A 69 15.09 6.51 13.10
CA GLN A 69 15.05 5.28 12.31
C GLN A 69 13.83 5.25 11.39
N VAL A 70 14.09 5.28 10.08
CA VAL A 70 13.07 5.07 9.04
C VAL A 70 12.63 3.61 9.04
N LEU A 71 11.33 3.39 9.22
CA LEU A 71 10.68 2.07 9.23
C LEU A 71 10.07 1.73 7.89
N ALA A 72 9.50 2.72 7.21
CA ALA A 72 8.95 2.54 5.87
C ALA A 72 9.17 3.79 5.05
N GLN A 73 9.50 3.60 3.78
CA GLN A 73 9.58 4.69 2.83
C GLN A 73 8.97 4.24 1.50
N TYR A 74 7.83 4.80 1.14
CA TYR A 74 7.14 4.45 -0.09
C TYR A 74 6.96 5.68 -0.96
N ALA A 75 7.29 5.51 -2.24
CA ALA A 75 7.03 6.50 -3.26
C ALA A 75 5.58 6.32 -3.73
N THR A 76 4.74 7.28 -3.35
CA THR A 76 3.39 7.48 -3.87
C THR A 76 3.44 8.69 -4.79
N PRO A 77 3.56 8.53 -6.12
CA PRO A 77 3.59 9.74 -6.93
C PRO A 77 2.32 10.57 -6.85
N GLU A 78 2.46 11.90 -6.85
CA GLU A 78 1.42 12.83 -6.43
C GLU A 78 0.09 12.55 -7.15
N VAL A 79 -0.96 12.32 -6.36
CA VAL A 79 -2.30 11.93 -6.83
C VAL A 79 -3.24 13.06 -6.42
N PRO A 80 -3.59 14.00 -7.31
CA PRO A 80 -4.49 15.10 -6.98
C PRO A 80 -5.87 14.54 -6.61
N THR A 81 -6.34 14.81 -5.39
CA THR A 81 -7.71 14.49 -4.99
C THR A 81 -8.70 15.34 -5.78
N ARG A 82 -9.22 14.81 -6.89
CA ARG A 82 -10.49 15.25 -7.46
C ARG A 82 -11.51 14.13 -7.26
N ALA A 83 -12.56 14.44 -6.53
CA ALA A 83 -13.74 13.60 -6.44
C ALA A 83 -14.44 13.59 -7.79
N SER A 84 -14.58 12.42 -8.42
CA SER A 84 -15.58 12.10 -9.46
C SER A 84 -15.57 10.59 -9.61
N GLY A 85 -16.69 9.88 -9.57
CA GLY A 85 -17.92 10.17 -10.29
C GLY A 85 -17.99 9.19 -11.45
N ALA A 86 -18.80 8.13 -11.28
CA ALA A 86 -18.88 6.99 -12.17
C ALA A 86 -19.01 7.39 -13.66
N ALA A 87 -18.00 7.03 -14.46
CA ALA A 87 -18.09 7.00 -15.91
C ALA A 87 -17.37 5.75 -16.40
N LEU A 88 -18.14 4.69 -16.64
CA LEU A 88 -17.70 3.51 -17.37
C LEU A 88 -17.40 3.93 -18.81
N GLY A 89 -16.13 4.16 -19.12
CA GLY A 89 -15.65 4.50 -20.44
C GLY A 89 -14.41 3.66 -20.76
N ARG A 90 -14.34 3.15 -21.98
CA ARG A 90 -13.28 2.31 -22.58
C ARG A 90 -11.85 2.90 -22.54
N ASP A 91 -11.64 3.95 -21.75
CA ASP A 91 -10.43 4.74 -21.63
C ASP A 91 -9.78 4.62 -20.24
N GLN A 92 -10.38 3.93 -19.27
CA GLN A 92 -9.76 3.78 -17.95
C GLN A 92 -8.88 2.53 -17.89
N SER A 93 -7.64 2.73 -17.45
CA SER A 93 -6.68 1.64 -17.24
C SER A 93 -7.18 0.68 -16.17
N THR A 94 -7.22 -0.61 -16.49
CA THR A 94 -7.72 -1.66 -15.58
C THR A 94 -6.61 -2.28 -14.73
N ILE A 95 -7.01 -3.07 -13.73
CA ILE A 95 -6.06 -3.83 -12.90
C ILE A 95 -5.31 -4.86 -13.76
N GLY A 96 -6.01 -5.52 -14.69
CA GLY A 96 -5.40 -6.43 -15.67
C GLY A 96 -4.33 -5.74 -16.52
N GLU A 97 -4.65 -4.57 -17.07
CA GLU A 97 -3.70 -3.79 -17.88
C GLU A 97 -2.49 -3.32 -17.06
N ALA A 98 -2.68 -2.94 -15.78
CA ALA A 98 -1.58 -2.58 -14.89
C ALA A 98 -0.65 -3.78 -14.58
N LEU A 99 -1.21 -4.99 -14.48
CA LEU A 99 -0.42 -6.21 -14.30
C LEU A 99 0.34 -6.60 -15.58
N GLU A 100 -0.28 -6.44 -16.76
CA GLU A 100 0.41 -6.63 -18.05
C GLU A 100 1.52 -5.58 -18.26
N ALA A 101 1.31 -4.33 -17.83
CA ALA A 101 2.36 -3.31 -17.82
C ALA A 101 3.53 -3.67 -16.88
N THR A 102 3.24 -4.38 -15.78
CA THR A 102 4.28 -4.92 -14.88
C THR A 102 5.08 -6.02 -15.58
N ALA A 103 4.43 -6.89 -16.35
CA ALA A 103 5.11 -7.86 -17.21
C ALA A 103 6.01 -7.19 -18.26
N LEU A 104 5.69 -5.99 -18.74
CA LEU A 104 6.57 -5.26 -19.67
C LEU A 104 7.76 -4.59 -18.98
N SER A 105 7.58 -4.08 -17.76
CA SER A 105 8.58 -3.24 -17.08
C SER A 105 9.50 -4.02 -16.14
N ALA A 106 9.01 -5.10 -15.55
CA ALA A 106 9.75 -6.00 -14.67
C ALA A 106 9.70 -7.45 -15.16
N GLY A 107 9.44 -7.66 -16.45
CA GLY A 107 9.18 -8.96 -17.06
C GLY A 107 10.23 -10.01 -16.80
N ASP A 108 11.51 -9.65 -16.91
CA ASP A 108 12.63 -10.57 -16.73
C ASP A 108 12.89 -10.95 -15.26
N LYS A 109 12.21 -10.32 -14.30
CA LYS A 109 12.35 -10.61 -12.89
C LYS A 109 11.72 -11.97 -12.60
N ALA A 110 12.48 -12.86 -11.96
CA ALA A 110 11.93 -14.09 -11.38
C ALA A 110 10.94 -13.74 -10.26
N VAL A 111 9.77 -14.38 -10.29
CA VAL A 111 8.72 -14.17 -9.29
C VAL A 111 9.20 -14.62 -7.91
N ASP A 112 9.08 -13.73 -6.92
CA ASP A 112 9.29 -14.00 -5.50
C ASP A 112 7.98 -13.93 -4.71
N GLN A 113 8.01 -14.27 -3.41
CA GLN A 113 6.82 -14.30 -2.56
C GLN A 113 6.10 -12.96 -2.44
N ARG A 114 6.83 -11.84 -2.55
CA ARG A 114 6.26 -10.48 -2.45
C ARG A 114 5.57 -10.10 -3.74
N ASP A 115 6.17 -10.44 -4.89
CA ASP A 115 5.50 -10.30 -6.18
C ASP A 115 4.22 -11.12 -6.19
N ALA A 116 4.28 -12.38 -5.73
CA ALA A 116 3.12 -13.25 -5.64
C ALA A 116 2.03 -12.67 -4.72
N ALA A 117 2.40 -12.12 -3.56
CA ALA A 117 1.46 -11.45 -2.66
C ALA A 117 0.84 -10.19 -3.28
N ALA A 118 1.63 -9.40 -4.02
CA ALA A 118 1.16 -8.21 -4.71
C ALA A 118 0.20 -8.54 -5.86
N ILE A 119 0.53 -9.53 -6.69
CA ILE A 119 -0.34 -10.02 -7.79
C ILE A 119 -1.63 -10.60 -7.21
N TYR A 120 -1.55 -11.37 -6.12
CA TYR A 120 -2.71 -11.92 -5.43
C TYR A 120 -3.63 -10.81 -4.88
N ALA A 121 -3.04 -9.77 -4.27
CA ALA A 121 -3.81 -8.62 -3.79
C ALA A 121 -4.45 -7.84 -4.93
N ALA A 122 -3.77 -7.72 -6.09
CA ALA A 122 -4.33 -7.09 -7.27
C ALA A 122 -5.53 -7.88 -7.83
N GLU A 123 -5.41 -9.20 -7.94
CA GLU A 123 -6.51 -10.08 -8.38
C GLU A 123 -7.71 -10.01 -7.43
N ALA A 124 -7.48 -10.05 -6.11
CA ALA A 124 -8.54 -9.92 -5.12
C ALA A 124 -9.32 -8.60 -5.30
N ARG A 125 -8.59 -7.51 -5.57
CA ARG A 125 -9.19 -6.19 -5.81
C ARG A 125 -9.93 -6.10 -7.12
N ALA A 126 -9.46 -6.78 -8.17
CA ALA A 126 -10.19 -6.86 -9.43
C ALA A 126 -11.55 -7.53 -9.23
N SER A 127 -11.65 -8.53 -8.36
CA SER A 127 -12.92 -9.18 -8.05
C SER A 127 -13.93 -8.24 -7.38
N ALA A 128 -15.11 -8.11 -7.98
CA ALA A 128 -16.21 -7.31 -7.43
C ALA A 128 -16.70 -7.80 -6.05
N THR A 129 -16.48 -9.08 -5.72
CA THR A 129 -16.83 -9.67 -4.42
C THR A 129 -15.62 -9.79 -3.49
N ASN A 130 -14.43 -9.36 -3.94
CA ASN A 130 -13.15 -9.63 -3.27
C ASN A 130 -12.89 -11.14 -3.06
N GLU A 131 -13.60 -12.00 -3.81
CA GLU A 131 -13.41 -13.45 -3.82
C GLU A 131 -12.42 -13.84 -4.90
N ILE A 132 -11.55 -14.79 -4.56
CA ILE A 132 -10.48 -15.23 -5.43
C ILE A 132 -10.91 -16.53 -6.09
N LYS A 133 -10.89 -16.54 -7.42
CA LYS A 133 -11.23 -17.74 -8.18
C LYS A 133 -10.09 -18.77 -8.04
N PRO A 134 -10.39 -20.03 -7.71
CA PRO A 134 -9.39 -21.09 -7.73
C PRO A 134 -8.72 -21.18 -9.10
N GLY A 135 -7.38 -21.17 -9.15
CA GLY A 135 -6.62 -21.22 -10.40
C GLY A 135 -6.38 -19.86 -11.07
N GLY A 136 -6.70 -18.77 -10.38
CA GLY A 136 -6.41 -17.40 -10.81
C GLY A 136 -4.93 -17.05 -10.94
N ILE A 137 -4.64 -15.83 -11.38
CA ILE A 137 -3.26 -15.35 -11.61
C ILE A 137 -2.45 -15.27 -10.31
N GLY A 138 -3.07 -14.93 -9.19
CA GLY A 138 -2.44 -14.92 -7.87
C GLY A 138 -2.05 -16.32 -7.40
N SER A 139 -2.87 -17.33 -7.71
CA SER A 139 -2.53 -18.74 -7.44
C SER A 139 -1.34 -19.20 -8.29
N ARG A 140 -1.31 -18.81 -9.57
CA ARG A 140 -0.16 -19.05 -10.47
C ARG A 140 1.11 -18.39 -9.92
N ALA A 141 1.02 -17.15 -9.47
CA ALA A 141 2.14 -16.40 -8.90
C ALA A 141 2.69 -17.06 -7.63
N GLN A 142 1.83 -17.51 -6.71
CA GLN A 142 2.25 -18.21 -5.49
C GLN A 142 2.94 -19.54 -5.80
N SER A 143 2.40 -20.31 -6.75
CA SER A 143 3.03 -21.54 -7.23
C SER A 143 4.40 -21.26 -7.86
N ALA A 144 4.49 -20.21 -8.68
CA ALA A 144 5.73 -19.77 -9.31
C ALA A 144 6.79 -19.36 -8.28
N ALA A 145 6.43 -18.56 -7.27
CA ALA A 145 7.33 -18.18 -6.19
C ALA A 145 7.86 -19.41 -5.42
N THR A 146 6.96 -20.32 -5.05
CA THR A 146 7.32 -21.57 -4.33
C THR A 146 8.23 -22.47 -5.16
N GLN A 147 7.99 -22.56 -6.47
CA GLN A 147 8.84 -23.30 -7.39
C GLN A 147 10.21 -22.63 -7.53
N ASN A 148 10.25 -21.31 -7.71
CA ASN A 148 11.47 -20.52 -7.88
C ASN A 148 12.41 -20.57 -6.67
N GLU A 149 11.88 -20.75 -5.46
CA GLU A 149 12.66 -20.98 -4.24
C GLU A 149 13.43 -22.32 -4.28
N ARG A 150 12.89 -23.31 -5.00
CA ARG A 150 13.47 -24.64 -5.16
C ARG A 150 14.31 -24.77 -6.44
N THR A 151 14.17 -23.82 -7.36
CA THR A 151 14.90 -23.78 -8.63
C THR A 151 16.24 -23.05 -8.47
N THR A 152 17.33 -23.74 -8.78
CA THR A 152 18.69 -23.20 -8.65
C THR A 152 19.08 -22.28 -9.81
N PHE A 153 18.81 -22.70 -11.05
CA PHE A 153 19.20 -21.93 -12.23
C PHE A 153 18.17 -20.83 -12.53
N PHE A 154 18.64 -19.60 -12.71
CA PHE A 154 17.77 -18.47 -13.00
C PHE A 154 17.00 -18.63 -14.32
N SER A 155 17.60 -19.28 -15.33
CA SER A 155 16.95 -19.56 -16.62
C SER A 155 15.69 -20.41 -16.52
N ASP A 156 15.56 -21.19 -15.45
CA ASP A 156 14.46 -22.12 -15.26
C ASP A 156 13.41 -21.54 -14.30
N LYS A 157 13.61 -20.29 -13.86
CA LYS A 157 12.67 -19.59 -12.98
C LYS A 157 11.54 -19.00 -13.80
N ILE A 158 10.35 -19.07 -13.21
CA ILE A 158 9.15 -18.46 -13.76
C ILE A 158 9.23 -16.96 -13.49
N THR A 159 9.04 -16.17 -14.54
CA THR A 159 9.20 -14.72 -14.51
C THR A 159 7.87 -13.99 -14.36
N ILE A 160 7.91 -12.69 -14.08
CA ILE A 160 6.70 -11.86 -14.00
C ILE A 160 5.96 -11.87 -15.35
N SER A 161 6.67 -11.87 -16.47
CA SER A 161 6.07 -12.01 -17.81
C SER A 161 5.22 -13.27 -17.96
N ASP A 162 5.71 -14.41 -17.46
CA ASP A 162 5.03 -15.70 -17.57
C ASP A 162 3.73 -15.78 -16.76
N VAL A 163 3.62 -14.96 -15.70
CA VAL A 163 2.48 -14.96 -14.79
C VAL A 163 1.47 -13.87 -15.12
N SER A 164 1.94 -12.66 -15.47
CA SER A 164 1.11 -11.46 -15.60
C SER A 164 0.91 -11.00 -17.04
N GLY A 165 1.58 -11.59 -18.03
CA GLY A 165 1.49 -11.17 -19.44
C GLY A 165 0.12 -11.39 -20.11
N ASP A 166 -0.78 -12.14 -19.48
CA ASP A 166 -2.14 -12.39 -19.97
C ASP A 166 -3.23 -11.97 -18.96
N ALA A 167 -2.90 -11.10 -17.99
CA ALA A 167 -3.76 -10.77 -16.86
C ALA A 167 -5.13 -10.22 -17.28
N THR A 168 -5.21 -9.39 -18.31
CA THR A 168 -6.47 -8.80 -18.82
C THR A 168 -7.45 -9.89 -19.27
N THR A 169 -6.94 -11.01 -19.80
CA THR A 169 -7.79 -12.13 -20.23
C THR A 169 -8.16 -13.10 -19.10
N LYS A 170 -7.43 -13.05 -17.98
CA LYS A 170 -7.57 -13.98 -16.85
C LYS A 170 -8.39 -13.40 -15.70
N LEU A 171 -8.43 -12.09 -15.57
CA LEU A 171 -9.28 -11.40 -14.60
C LEU A 171 -10.70 -11.30 -15.16
N SER A 172 -11.59 -12.18 -14.68
CA SER A 172 -12.98 -12.23 -15.20
C SER A 172 -13.80 -10.99 -14.89
N ASP A 173 -13.51 -10.33 -13.77
CA ASP A 173 -14.26 -9.21 -13.22
C ASP A 173 -13.41 -7.93 -13.23
N ASP A 174 -12.46 -7.84 -14.17
CA ASP A 174 -11.49 -6.74 -14.24
C ASP A 174 -12.17 -5.38 -14.21
N LYS A 175 -11.59 -4.48 -13.41
CA LYS A 175 -12.16 -3.15 -13.15
C LYS A 175 -11.11 -2.06 -13.31
N PRO A 176 -11.52 -0.82 -13.56
CA PRO A 176 -10.62 0.34 -13.54
C PRO A 176 -9.85 0.44 -12.22
N VAL A 177 -8.56 0.73 -12.31
CA VAL A 177 -7.71 0.93 -11.13
C VAL A 177 -8.14 2.21 -10.41
N THR A 178 -8.43 2.10 -9.11
CA THR A 178 -8.59 3.28 -8.24
C THR A 178 -7.33 3.54 -7.41
N ARG A 179 -7.31 4.69 -6.74
CA ARG A 179 -6.20 5.04 -5.83
C ARG A 179 -6.10 4.05 -4.67
N GLU A 180 -7.24 3.67 -4.10
CA GLU A 180 -7.35 2.73 -2.98
C GLU A 180 -6.86 1.33 -3.38
N ASP A 181 -7.07 0.95 -4.65
CA ASP A 181 -6.50 -0.29 -5.19
C ASP A 181 -4.98 -0.22 -5.22
N ALA A 182 -4.41 0.87 -5.74
CA ALA A 182 -2.97 1.06 -5.85
C ALA A 182 -2.27 1.12 -4.47
N GLU A 183 -2.80 1.88 -3.52
CA GLU A 183 -2.29 1.95 -2.14
C GLU A 183 -2.34 0.57 -1.47
N GLY A 184 -3.36 -0.22 -1.81
CA GLY A 184 -3.55 -1.59 -1.35
C GLY A 184 -2.46 -2.59 -1.72
N ILE A 185 -1.67 -2.31 -2.75
CA ILE A 185 -0.60 -3.20 -3.24
C ILE A 185 0.74 -2.93 -2.55
N ILE A 186 0.93 -1.71 -2.03
CA ILE A 186 2.20 -1.28 -1.43
C ILE A 186 2.62 -2.21 -0.29
N SER A 187 1.69 -2.48 0.64
CA SER A 187 1.96 -3.34 1.80
C SER A 187 2.38 -4.77 1.42
N PRO A 188 1.65 -5.50 0.55
CA PRO A 188 2.11 -6.79 0.02
C PRO A 188 3.50 -6.77 -0.62
N GLU A 189 3.84 -5.71 -1.37
CA GLU A 189 5.08 -5.68 -2.14
C GLU A 189 6.32 -5.35 -1.29
N ILE A 190 6.16 -4.52 -0.25
CA ILE A 190 7.29 -4.11 0.61
C ILE A 190 7.44 -4.98 1.87
N ARG A 191 6.44 -5.82 2.18
CA ARG A 191 6.50 -6.69 3.37
C ARG A 191 7.75 -7.55 3.35
N ASN A 192 8.48 -7.54 4.47
CA ASN A 192 9.74 -8.27 4.67
C ASN A 192 10.88 -7.86 3.70
N LYS A 193 10.80 -6.69 3.04
CA LYS A 193 11.95 -6.11 2.35
C LYS A 193 12.86 -5.39 3.36
N PRO A 194 14.19 -5.60 3.31
CA PRO A 194 15.12 -4.89 4.18
C PRO A 194 15.10 -3.36 3.98
N ASP A 195 14.85 -2.91 2.75
CA ASP A 195 14.81 -1.50 2.37
C ASP A 195 13.39 -0.90 2.38
N MET A 196 12.37 -1.73 2.62
CA MET A 196 10.95 -1.33 2.70
C MET A 196 10.47 -0.47 1.53
N ARG A 197 11.02 -0.71 0.33
CA ARG A 197 10.74 0.05 -0.90
C ARG A 197 9.96 -0.76 -1.93
N THR A 198 9.08 -0.09 -2.67
CA THR A 198 8.41 -0.69 -3.84
C THR A 198 9.43 -1.02 -4.92
N THR A 199 9.17 -2.06 -5.71
CA THR A 199 10.06 -2.44 -6.80
C THR A 199 9.86 -1.46 -7.96
N PRO A 200 10.91 -0.85 -8.52
CA PRO A 200 10.78 -0.09 -9.75
C PRO A 200 10.18 -0.98 -10.86
N GLY A 201 9.12 -0.52 -11.51
CA GLY A 201 8.38 -1.32 -12.51
C GLY A 201 7.58 -2.50 -11.93
N GLY A 202 7.52 -2.65 -10.59
CA GLY A 202 6.72 -3.66 -9.93
C GLY A 202 5.23 -3.34 -9.91
N VAL A 203 4.44 -4.23 -9.29
CA VAL A 203 2.97 -4.17 -9.31
C VAL A 203 2.45 -2.86 -8.72
N ALA A 204 2.96 -2.40 -7.56
CA ALA A 204 2.52 -1.14 -6.95
C ALA A 204 2.85 0.06 -7.82
N SER A 205 3.99 0.05 -8.52
CA SER A 205 4.39 1.12 -9.43
C SER A 205 3.42 1.23 -10.61
N SER A 206 3.13 0.11 -11.27
CA SER A 206 2.21 0.05 -12.42
C SER A 206 0.77 0.41 -12.03
N MET A 207 0.30 -0.11 -10.90
CA MET A 207 -1.02 0.22 -10.35
C MET A 207 -1.15 1.71 -10.00
N ALA A 208 -0.11 2.30 -9.39
CA ALA A 208 -0.11 3.73 -9.08
C ALA A 208 -0.10 4.59 -10.35
N ALA A 209 0.62 4.18 -11.40
CA ALA A 209 0.61 4.86 -12.69
C ALA A 209 -0.78 4.78 -13.35
N ALA A 210 -1.40 3.60 -13.39
CA ALA A 210 -2.75 3.41 -13.92
C ALA A 210 -3.80 4.23 -13.16
N ALA A 211 -3.76 4.22 -11.82
CA ALA A 211 -4.67 5.02 -11.00
C ALA A 211 -4.57 6.53 -11.32
N ARG A 212 -3.36 7.04 -11.55
CA ARG A 212 -3.18 8.45 -11.95
C ARG A 212 -3.77 8.75 -13.31
N LEU A 213 -3.50 7.89 -14.30
CA LEU A 213 -4.05 8.06 -15.63
C LEU A 213 -5.58 8.12 -15.57
N ASN A 214 -6.20 7.30 -14.72
CA ASN A 214 -7.65 7.29 -14.53
C ASN A 214 -8.20 8.55 -13.86
N GLN A 215 -7.44 9.20 -12.99
CA GLN A 215 -7.87 10.45 -12.35
C GLN A 215 -7.61 11.70 -13.19
N SER A 216 -6.68 11.60 -14.15
CA SER A 216 -6.36 12.68 -15.07
C SER A 216 -7.29 12.76 -16.29
N LYS A 217 -8.20 11.80 -16.43
CA LYS A 217 -9.25 11.74 -17.46
C LYS A 217 -10.57 12.27 -16.90
#